data_AF-A0A399NRB4-F1
#
_entry.id   AF-A0A399NRB4-F1
#
_cell.length_a   1.000
_cell.length_b   1.000
_cell.length_c   1.000
_cell.angle_alpha   90.00
_cell.angle_beta   90.00
_cell.angle_gamma   90.00
#
_symmetry.space_group_name_H-M   'P 1'
#
loop_
_entity.id
_entity.type
_entity.pdbx_description
1 polymer ?
#
loop_
_entity_poly.entity_id
_entity_poly.type
_entity_poly.pdbx_seq_one_letter_code
_entity_poly.pdbx_strand_id
1 'polypeptide(L)'
;MVRWIRISVVGLVVVALVGSALVVLGWTIDERHFARPDAGFDRLTTRMDALAGVDVRHAERWVEAPTFSDPSSWIELEVDAAHLPEALAAVCAAEHPDAVALTLLVDAGASTTVTVHDEVPEAGDASGPRCFDPGFDVVGLADAAGRLVPGIDLQPTLWEDGRFALASLEYDLGDITDMLPLVAHADELRDAAGLAPGQPVQIDSMTVGVTVWPDEHERWPALLDELVTEHGVTSVYADDGSTQTDGVAKVQVSAPEEAHAAVEARIRASALAIAEYPVRFLPLDGSEISDE
;
A
#
# COMPACT_ATOMS: atom_id res chain seq x y z
N MET A 1 4.80 58.73 -5.50
CA MET A 1 5.34 57.41 -5.92
C MET A 1 5.20 56.36 -4.81
N VAL A 2 5.69 56.61 -3.58
CA VAL A 2 5.61 55.67 -2.43
C VAL A 2 4.19 55.20 -2.06
N ARG A 3 3.17 56.05 -2.21
CA ARG A 3 1.78 55.72 -1.90
C ARG A 3 1.12 54.75 -2.89
N TRP A 4 1.53 54.78 -4.16
CA TRP A 4 1.00 53.88 -5.19
C TRP A 4 1.60 52.48 -5.07
N ILE A 5 2.91 52.39 -4.79
CA ILE A 5 3.59 51.11 -4.56
C ILE A 5 2.99 50.38 -3.35
N ARG A 6 2.69 51.10 -2.25
CA ARG A 6 2.05 50.51 -1.07
C ARG A 6 0.65 49.95 -1.35
N ILE A 7 -0.15 50.61 -2.19
CA ILE A 7 -1.49 50.13 -2.57
C ILE A 7 -1.39 48.88 -3.43
N SER A 8 -0.44 48.84 -4.38
CA SER A 8 -0.21 47.65 -5.21
C SER A 8 0.30 46.45 -4.41
N VAL A 9 1.21 46.66 -3.45
CA VAL A 9 1.71 45.59 -2.57
C VAL A 9 0.59 45.06 -1.67
N VAL A 10 -0.23 45.93 -1.07
CA VAL A 10 -1.38 45.52 -0.26
C VAL A 10 -2.40 44.75 -1.12
N GLY A 11 -2.69 45.22 -2.34
CA GLY A 11 -3.58 44.52 -3.26
C GLY A 11 -3.10 43.11 -3.62
N LEU A 12 -1.79 42.96 -3.87
CA LEU A 12 -1.20 41.66 -4.23
C LEU A 12 -1.17 40.70 -3.04
N VAL A 13 -0.90 41.19 -1.83
CA VAL A 13 -0.96 40.40 -0.60
C VAL A 13 -2.39 39.95 -0.30
N VAL A 14 -3.40 40.81 -0.50
CA VAL A 14 -4.81 40.44 -0.33
C VAL A 14 -5.23 39.37 -1.34
N VAL A 15 -4.85 39.50 -2.61
CA VAL A 15 -5.15 38.48 -3.63
C VAL A 15 -4.45 37.16 -3.32
N ALA A 16 -3.19 37.19 -2.89
CA ALA A 16 -2.47 36.00 -2.48
C ALA A 16 -3.14 35.33 -1.27
N LEU A 17 -3.49 36.08 -0.23
CA LEU A 17 -4.14 35.54 0.96
C LEU A 17 -5.53 34.97 0.67
N VAL A 18 -6.34 35.65 -0.16
CA VAL A 18 -7.66 35.16 -0.55
C VAL A 18 -7.54 33.93 -1.44
N GLY A 19 -6.58 33.91 -2.38
CA GLY A 19 -6.29 32.74 -3.21
C GLY A 19 -5.84 31.54 -2.38
N SER A 20 -4.91 31.73 -1.45
CA SER A 20 -4.45 30.68 -0.52
C SER A 20 -5.57 30.19 0.39
N ALA A 21 -6.41 31.08 0.92
CA ALA A 21 -7.55 30.68 1.74
C ALA A 21 -8.58 29.86 0.95
N LEU A 22 -8.82 30.17 -0.33
CA LEU A 22 -9.72 29.40 -1.20
C LEU A 22 -9.15 28.02 -1.57
N VAL A 23 -7.82 27.93 -1.78
CA VAL A 23 -7.15 26.64 -2.01
C VAL A 23 -7.22 25.77 -0.76
N VAL A 24 -6.90 26.32 0.41
CA VAL A 24 -7.03 25.60 1.68
C VAL A 24 -8.48 25.21 1.97
N LEU A 25 -9.45 26.09 1.68
CA LEU A 25 -10.87 25.75 1.80
C LEU A 25 -11.28 24.61 0.87
N GLY A 26 -10.76 24.58 -0.37
CA GLY A 26 -10.94 23.47 -1.30
C GLY A 26 -10.34 22.16 -0.79
N TRP A 27 -9.19 22.22 -0.13
CA TRP A 27 -8.54 21.06 0.50
C TRP A 27 -9.21 20.63 1.81
N THR A 28 -10.02 21.50 2.44
CA THR A 28 -10.85 21.15 3.62
C THR A 28 -12.28 20.74 3.26
N ILE A 29 -12.60 20.57 1.97
CA ILE A 29 -13.84 19.91 1.57
C ILE A 29 -13.67 18.42 1.91
N ASP A 30 -14.00 18.11 3.15
CA ASP A 30 -14.49 16.82 3.59
C ASP A 30 -15.33 16.19 2.46
N GLU A 31 -14.82 15.09 1.88
CA GLU A 31 -15.40 14.31 0.79
C GLU A 31 -16.74 13.71 1.24
N ARG A 32 -17.76 14.56 1.34
CA ARG A 32 -19.08 14.11 1.76
C ARG A 32 -19.69 13.25 0.66
N HIS A 33 -19.81 11.96 0.94
CA HIS A 33 -20.55 11.01 0.12
C HIS A 33 -22.04 11.33 0.18
N PHE A 34 -22.65 11.59 -0.97
CA PHE A 34 -24.11 11.69 -1.10
C PHE A 34 -24.63 10.47 -1.84
N ALA A 35 -25.39 9.62 -1.14
CA ALA A 35 -25.93 8.39 -1.69
C ALA A 35 -26.65 8.59 -3.04
N ARG A 36 -26.41 7.65 -3.96
CA ARG A 36 -27.03 7.53 -5.27
C ARG A 36 -27.54 6.09 -5.46
N PRO A 37 -28.76 5.79 -4.99
CA PRO A 37 -29.34 4.46 -5.12
C PRO A 37 -29.45 4.04 -6.59
N ASP A 38 -29.07 2.81 -6.90
CA ASP A 38 -29.24 2.21 -8.23
C ASP A 38 -29.65 0.74 -8.12
N ALA A 39 -30.77 0.40 -8.75
CA ALA A 39 -31.31 -0.95 -8.67
C ALA A 39 -30.44 -1.99 -9.40
N GLY A 40 -29.59 -1.57 -10.35
CA GLY A 40 -28.59 -2.43 -10.98
C GLY A 40 -27.47 -2.80 -10.01
N PHE A 41 -26.96 -1.81 -9.29
CA PHE A 41 -25.97 -1.98 -8.23
C PHE A 41 -26.51 -2.86 -7.09
N ASP A 42 -27.75 -2.63 -6.63
CA ASP A 42 -28.39 -3.47 -5.60
C ASP A 42 -28.52 -4.95 -6.03
N ARG A 43 -28.77 -5.19 -7.33
CA ARG A 43 -28.82 -6.56 -7.87
C ARG A 43 -27.44 -7.20 -7.95
N LEU A 44 -26.40 -6.41 -8.21
CA LEU A 44 -25.01 -6.88 -8.21
C LEU A 44 -24.60 -7.31 -6.81
N THR A 45 -24.80 -6.44 -5.80
CA THR A 45 -24.46 -6.74 -4.40
C THR A 45 -25.23 -7.96 -3.90
N THR A 46 -26.54 -8.05 -4.16
CA THR A 46 -27.36 -9.23 -3.81
C THR A 46 -26.86 -10.52 -4.48
N ARG A 47 -26.32 -10.42 -5.72
CA ARG A 47 -25.76 -11.58 -6.42
C ARG A 47 -24.47 -12.04 -5.76
N MET A 48 -23.58 -11.11 -5.39
CA MET A 48 -22.32 -11.45 -4.71
C MET A 48 -22.59 -12.09 -3.35
N ASP A 49 -23.49 -11.51 -2.56
CA ASP A 49 -23.89 -12.02 -1.24
C ASP A 49 -24.56 -13.41 -1.28
N ALA A 50 -25.06 -13.81 -2.45
CA ALA A 50 -25.66 -15.14 -2.64
C ALA A 50 -24.63 -16.24 -2.97
N LEU A 51 -23.37 -15.90 -3.21
CA LEU A 51 -22.30 -16.86 -3.50
C LEU A 51 -21.85 -17.55 -2.21
N ALA A 52 -21.45 -18.81 -2.31
CA ALA A 52 -20.89 -19.52 -1.17
C ALA A 52 -19.50 -18.95 -0.83
N GLY A 53 -19.23 -18.76 0.48
CA GLY A 53 -17.93 -18.26 0.95
C GLY A 53 -17.65 -16.81 0.57
N VAL A 54 -18.68 -16.01 0.30
CA VAL A 54 -18.59 -14.57 0.02
C VAL A 54 -19.51 -13.81 0.99
N ASP A 55 -19.02 -12.72 1.57
CA ASP A 55 -19.78 -11.78 2.40
C ASP A 55 -19.56 -10.36 1.87
N VAL A 56 -20.66 -9.62 1.66
CA VAL A 56 -20.57 -8.21 1.26
C VAL A 56 -20.39 -7.34 2.51
N ARG A 57 -19.15 -6.96 2.81
CA ARG A 57 -18.79 -6.16 4.00
C ARG A 57 -19.28 -4.73 3.89
N HIS A 58 -19.07 -4.13 2.72
CA HIS A 58 -19.49 -2.77 2.44
C HIS A 58 -19.91 -2.66 0.98
N ALA A 59 -20.94 -1.86 0.72
CA ALA A 59 -21.35 -1.52 -0.62
C ALA A 59 -21.95 -0.13 -0.64
N GLU A 60 -21.36 0.78 -1.40
CA GLU A 60 -21.81 2.15 -1.49
C GLU A 60 -21.76 2.66 -2.92
N ARG A 61 -22.76 3.47 -3.27
CA ARG A 61 -22.76 4.28 -4.48
C ARG A 61 -23.08 5.72 -4.11
N TRP A 62 -22.18 6.64 -4.44
CA TRP A 62 -22.26 8.03 -4.00
C TRP A 62 -21.81 9.00 -5.09
N VAL A 63 -22.04 10.29 -4.86
CA VAL A 63 -21.32 11.38 -5.53
C VAL A 63 -20.69 12.28 -4.49
N GLU A 64 -19.59 12.91 -4.86
CA GLU A 64 -18.87 13.84 -3.99
C GLU A 64 -19.26 15.29 -4.26
N ALA A 65 -19.27 16.10 -3.21
CA ALA A 65 -19.36 17.55 -3.34
C ALA A 65 -17.96 18.15 -3.61
N PRO A 66 -17.86 19.28 -4.35
CA PRO A 66 -18.96 20.08 -4.90
C PRO A 66 -19.32 19.73 -6.34
N THR A 67 -18.58 18.81 -6.98
CA THR A 67 -18.74 18.51 -8.41
C THR A 67 -20.05 17.78 -8.69
N PHE A 68 -20.51 16.93 -7.76
CA PHE A 68 -21.68 16.07 -7.93
C PHE A 68 -21.71 15.40 -9.31
N SER A 69 -20.53 14.96 -9.77
CA SER A 69 -20.27 14.41 -11.10
C SER A 69 -20.83 12.98 -11.22
N ASP A 70 -20.26 12.16 -12.11
CA ASP A 70 -20.63 10.77 -12.24
C ASP A 70 -20.48 10.03 -10.90
N PRO A 71 -21.41 9.12 -10.57
CA PRO A 71 -21.39 8.43 -9.29
C PRO A 71 -20.25 7.42 -9.21
N SER A 72 -19.53 7.45 -8.09
CA SER A 72 -18.60 6.40 -7.69
C SER A 72 -19.39 5.24 -7.11
N SER A 73 -18.99 4.01 -7.44
CA SER A 73 -19.56 2.79 -6.88
C SER A 73 -18.41 1.94 -6.33
N TRP A 74 -18.57 1.42 -5.11
CA TRP A 74 -17.57 0.59 -4.44
C TRP A 74 -18.24 -0.59 -3.75
N ILE A 75 -17.67 -1.77 -3.94
CA ILE A 75 -18.03 -2.98 -3.20
C ILE A 75 -16.77 -3.53 -2.52
N GLU A 76 -16.91 -3.86 -1.25
CA GLU A 76 -15.94 -4.60 -0.47
C GLU A 76 -16.49 -6.00 -0.19
N LEU A 77 -15.76 -7.02 -0.63
CA LEU A 77 -16.12 -8.43 -0.48
C LEU A 77 -15.10 -9.13 0.42
N GLU A 78 -15.59 -9.83 1.43
CA GLU A 78 -14.80 -10.87 2.10
C GLU A 78 -15.04 -12.20 1.41
N VAL A 79 -13.97 -12.94 1.13
CA VAL A 79 -14.03 -14.16 0.32
C VAL A 79 -13.14 -15.25 0.90
N ASP A 80 -13.68 -16.44 1.12
CA ASP A 80 -12.88 -17.63 1.44
C ASP A 80 -11.97 -17.97 0.24
N ALA A 81 -10.68 -18.23 0.45
CA ALA A 81 -9.75 -18.56 -0.64
C ALA A 81 -10.24 -19.73 -1.53
N ALA A 82 -10.96 -20.70 -0.97
CA ALA A 82 -11.53 -21.83 -1.72
C ALA A 82 -12.63 -21.42 -2.72
N HIS A 83 -13.30 -20.29 -2.48
CA HIS A 83 -14.41 -19.76 -3.27
C HIS A 83 -14.00 -18.56 -4.15
N LEU A 84 -12.79 -18.04 -3.99
CA LEU A 84 -12.26 -16.90 -4.74
C LEU A 84 -12.38 -17.05 -6.28
N PRO A 85 -12.08 -18.20 -6.92
CA PRO A 85 -12.24 -18.33 -8.37
C PRO A 85 -13.70 -18.13 -8.85
N GLU A 86 -14.68 -18.59 -8.05
CA GLU A 86 -16.10 -18.42 -8.34
C GLU A 86 -16.53 -16.97 -8.15
N ALA A 87 -16.06 -16.31 -7.08
CA ALA A 87 -16.31 -14.89 -6.83
C ALA A 87 -15.79 -14.00 -7.97
N LEU A 88 -14.53 -14.22 -8.39
CA LEU A 88 -13.92 -13.48 -9.51
C LEU A 88 -14.71 -13.68 -10.82
N ALA A 89 -15.12 -14.92 -11.12
CA ALA A 89 -15.94 -15.21 -12.29
C ALA A 89 -17.30 -14.50 -12.23
N ALA A 90 -17.91 -14.41 -11.05
CA ALA A 90 -19.21 -13.76 -10.85
C ALA A 90 -19.13 -12.23 -10.97
N VAL A 91 -18.06 -11.60 -10.46
CA VAL A 91 -17.77 -10.18 -10.66
C VAL A 91 -17.60 -9.89 -12.15
N CYS A 92 -16.79 -10.69 -12.85
CA CYS A 92 -16.59 -10.57 -14.30
C CYS A 92 -17.86 -10.73 -15.14
N ALA A 93 -18.75 -11.65 -14.73
CA ALA A 93 -20.01 -11.90 -15.44
C ALA A 93 -21.10 -10.88 -15.11
N ALA A 94 -20.86 -9.97 -14.14
CA ALA A 94 -21.85 -9.00 -13.74
C ALA A 94 -22.04 -7.91 -14.81
N GLU A 95 -23.23 -7.88 -15.40
CA GLU A 95 -23.64 -6.76 -16.23
C GLU A 95 -24.04 -5.56 -15.34
N HIS A 96 -23.09 -4.70 -15.00
CA HIS A 96 -23.32 -3.35 -14.49
C HIS A 96 -22.74 -2.33 -15.48
N PRO A 97 -23.52 -1.30 -15.90
CA PRO A 97 -23.06 -0.38 -16.94
C PRO A 97 -21.95 0.57 -16.47
N ASP A 98 -21.88 0.84 -15.17
CA ASP A 98 -20.91 1.74 -14.56
C ASP A 98 -19.70 0.93 -14.02
N ALA A 99 -18.52 1.57 -13.94
CA ALA A 99 -17.38 0.97 -13.26
C ALA A 99 -17.65 0.87 -11.75
N VAL A 100 -17.22 -0.23 -11.14
CA VAL A 100 -17.37 -0.49 -9.70
C VAL A 100 -15.97 -0.75 -9.14
N ALA A 101 -15.54 0.08 -8.20
CA ALA A 101 -14.35 -0.19 -7.38
C ALA A 101 -14.58 -1.49 -6.63
N LEU A 102 -13.58 -2.35 -6.60
CA LEU A 102 -13.67 -3.60 -5.85
C LEU A 102 -12.50 -3.71 -4.87
N THR A 103 -12.83 -3.95 -3.61
CA THR A 103 -11.87 -4.45 -2.63
C THR A 103 -12.22 -5.90 -2.32
N LEU A 104 -11.23 -6.79 -2.43
CA LEU A 104 -11.35 -8.19 -2.03
C LEU A 104 -10.51 -8.42 -0.77
N LEU A 105 -11.15 -8.87 0.31
CA LEU A 105 -10.50 -9.37 1.52
C LEU A 105 -10.55 -10.90 1.46
N VAL A 106 -9.45 -11.51 1.05
CA VAL A 106 -9.40 -12.97 0.88
C VAL A 106 -8.90 -13.62 2.16
N ASP A 107 -9.73 -14.43 2.82
CA ASP A 107 -9.28 -15.30 3.92
C ASP A 107 -8.43 -16.43 3.33
N ALA A 108 -7.11 -16.26 3.42
CA ALA A 108 -6.12 -17.24 2.98
C ALA A 108 -5.96 -18.40 3.98
N GLY A 109 -6.63 -18.34 5.13
CA GLY A 109 -6.47 -19.26 6.24
C GLY A 109 -5.29 -18.91 7.14
N ALA A 110 -5.15 -19.66 8.24
CA ALA A 110 -4.08 -19.49 9.23
C ALA A 110 -3.94 -18.05 9.77
N SER A 111 -5.06 -17.31 9.86
CA SER A 111 -5.11 -15.91 10.28
C SER A 111 -4.36 -14.95 9.34
N THR A 112 -4.31 -15.27 8.04
CA THR A 112 -3.77 -14.41 6.98
C THR A 112 -4.88 -13.94 6.07
N THR A 113 -4.97 -12.62 5.88
CA THR A 113 -5.87 -11.99 4.90
C THR A 113 -5.05 -11.42 3.75
N VAL A 114 -5.50 -11.60 2.51
CA VAL A 114 -4.95 -10.91 1.34
C VAL A 114 -5.96 -9.88 0.85
N THR A 115 -5.64 -8.60 1.02
CA THR A 115 -6.48 -7.47 0.63
C THR A 115 -6.03 -6.93 -0.73
N VAL A 116 -6.88 -7.08 -1.75
CA VAL A 116 -6.59 -6.61 -3.11
C VAL A 116 -7.58 -5.51 -3.49
N HIS A 117 -7.06 -4.42 -4.01
CA HIS A 117 -7.85 -3.31 -4.52
C HIS A 117 -7.78 -3.25 -6.05
N ASP A 118 -8.92 -3.00 -6.69
CA ASP A 118 -9.00 -2.58 -8.09
C ASP A 118 -9.17 -1.06 -8.13
N GLU A 119 -8.28 -0.38 -8.83
CA GLU A 119 -8.37 1.06 -8.99
C GLU A 119 -9.55 1.42 -9.91
N VAL A 120 -10.39 2.37 -9.49
CA VAL A 120 -11.43 2.93 -10.37
C VAL A 120 -10.72 3.75 -11.45
N PRO A 121 -10.94 3.47 -12.75
CA PRO A 121 -10.36 4.28 -13.81
C PRO A 121 -10.83 5.74 -13.67
N GLU A 122 -9.92 6.70 -13.89
CA GLU A 122 -10.28 8.11 -13.90
C GLU A 122 -11.41 8.38 -14.92
N ALA A 123 -12.28 9.35 -14.58
CA ALA A 123 -13.45 9.72 -15.37
C ALA A 123 -13.04 10.16 -16.79
N GLY A 124 -13.17 9.25 -17.76
CA GLY A 124 -12.84 9.49 -19.17
C GLY A 124 -12.43 8.24 -19.94
N ASP A 125 -11.86 7.24 -19.28
CA ASP A 125 -11.38 5.99 -19.90
C ASP A 125 -12.36 4.80 -19.76
N ALA A 126 -13.41 4.95 -18.94
CA ALA A 126 -14.40 3.90 -18.70
C ALA A 126 -15.47 3.83 -19.80
N SER A 127 -15.16 3.13 -20.90
CA SER A 127 -16.18 2.67 -21.86
C SER A 127 -16.37 1.16 -21.75
N GLY A 128 -17.20 0.72 -20.81
CA GLY A 128 -17.74 -0.64 -20.73
C GLY A 128 -17.34 -1.45 -19.49
N PRO A 129 -17.99 -2.61 -19.28
CA PRO A 129 -17.71 -3.50 -18.16
C PRO A 129 -16.28 -4.03 -18.25
N ARG A 130 -15.48 -3.80 -17.20
CA ARG A 130 -14.13 -4.35 -17.06
C ARG A 130 -14.14 -5.39 -15.94
N CYS A 131 -13.51 -6.52 -16.20
CA CYS A 131 -13.24 -7.52 -15.19
C CYS A 131 -12.22 -6.99 -14.19
N PHE A 132 -12.37 -7.43 -12.93
CA PHE A 132 -11.34 -7.28 -11.91
C PHE A 132 -10.02 -7.89 -12.42
N ASP A 133 -8.99 -7.07 -12.52
CA ASP A 133 -7.68 -7.46 -13.05
C ASP A 133 -6.58 -6.60 -12.39
N PRO A 134 -6.07 -7.03 -11.22
CA PRO A 134 -5.02 -6.32 -10.51
C PRO A 134 -3.63 -6.53 -11.15
N GLY A 135 -3.55 -7.26 -12.27
CA GLY A 135 -2.29 -7.53 -12.98
C GLY A 135 -1.47 -8.70 -12.45
N PHE A 136 -1.99 -9.45 -11.46
CA PHE A 136 -1.36 -10.64 -10.88
C PHE A 136 -2.39 -11.71 -10.48
N ASP A 137 -1.93 -12.94 -10.26
CA ASP A 137 -2.76 -14.08 -9.87
C ASP A 137 -3.09 -14.03 -8.36
N VAL A 138 -4.25 -13.46 -8.04
CA VAL A 138 -4.74 -13.37 -6.65
C VAL A 138 -5.01 -14.75 -6.04
N VAL A 139 -5.45 -15.72 -6.84
CA VAL A 139 -5.77 -17.08 -6.34
C VAL A 139 -4.50 -17.79 -5.93
N GLY A 140 -3.48 -17.76 -6.80
CA GLY A 140 -2.17 -18.34 -6.50
C GLY A 140 -1.51 -17.65 -5.29
N LEU A 141 -1.55 -16.32 -5.25
CA LEU A 141 -0.99 -15.55 -4.14
C LEU A 141 -1.68 -15.84 -2.80
N ALA A 142 -3.01 -15.89 -2.76
CA ALA A 142 -3.75 -16.17 -1.53
C ALA A 142 -3.45 -17.58 -0.98
N ASP A 143 -3.41 -18.62 -1.83
CA ASP A 143 -3.02 -19.98 -1.39
C ASP A 143 -1.60 -20.01 -0.82
N ALA A 144 -0.66 -19.31 -1.47
CA ALA A 144 0.72 -19.23 -1.01
C ALA A 144 0.83 -18.45 0.30
N ALA A 145 0.14 -17.33 0.44
CA ALA A 145 0.18 -16.47 1.62
C ALA A 145 -0.22 -17.24 2.90
N GLY A 146 -1.37 -17.91 2.90
CA GLY A 146 -1.85 -18.67 4.06
C GLY A 146 -0.96 -19.86 4.44
N ARG A 147 -0.10 -20.33 3.52
CA ARG A 147 0.86 -21.41 3.77
C ARG A 147 2.24 -20.91 4.21
N LEU A 148 2.73 -19.82 3.62
CA LEU A 148 4.11 -19.36 3.76
C LEU A 148 4.27 -18.29 4.85
N VAL A 149 3.25 -17.45 5.05
CA VAL A 149 3.29 -16.30 5.95
C VAL A 149 2.04 -16.26 6.85
N PRO A 150 1.83 -17.31 7.67
CA PRO A 150 0.66 -17.39 8.53
C PRO A 150 0.65 -16.24 9.56
N GLY A 151 -0.51 -15.60 9.73
CA GLY A 151 -0.69 -14.52 10.70
C GLY A 151 -0.23 -13.14 10.23
N ILE A 152 0.08 -12.97 8.94
CA ILE A 152 0.46 -11.68 8.35
C ILE A 152 -0.58 -11.30 7.30
N ASP A 153 -1.31 -10.22 7.55
CA ASP A 153 -2.18 -9.63 6.54
C ASP A 153 -1.35 -8.92 5.45
N LEU A 154 -1.70 -9.18 4.20
CA LEU A 154 -0.99 -8.69 3.02
C LEU A 154 -1.88 -7.81 2.15
N GLN A 155 -1.32 -6.71 1.68
CA GLN A 155 -1.87 -5.87 0.64
C GLN A 155 -0.90 -5.86 -0.55
N PRO A 156 -1.08 -6.78 -1.51
CA PRO A 156 -0.28 -6.78 -2.72
C PRO A 156 -0.67 -5.63 -3.65
N THR A 157 0.34 -5.00 -4.24
CA THR A 157 0.17 -3.93 -5.22
C THR A 157 1.16 -4.11 -6.36
N LEU A 158 0.69 -3.99 -7.61
CA LEU A 158 1.54 -3.90 -8.79
C LEU A 158 1.51 -2.47 -9.32
N TRP A 159 2.64 -1.78 -9.23
CA TRP A 159 2.78 -0.39 -9.63
C TRP A 159 2.88 -0.28 -11.16
N GLU A 160 2.61 0.92 -11.71
CA GLU A 160 2.67 1.18 -13.17
C GLU A 160 4.05 0.89 -13.79
N ASP A 161 5.13 1.02 -13.01
CA ASP A 161 6.50 0.70 -13.44
C ASP A 161 6.79 -0.81 -13.42
N GLY A 162 5.79 -1.63 -13.09
CA GLY A 162 5.84 -3.08 -13.01
C GLY A 162 6.38 -3.60 -11.68
N ARG A 163 6.67 -2.75 -10.70
CA ARG A 163 7.15 -3.18 -9.38
C ARG A 163 6.04 -3.86 -8.58
N PHE A 164 6.37 -4.97 -7.95
CA PHE A 164 5.44 -5.70 -7.09
C PHE A 164 5.80 -5.44 -5.63
N ALA A 165 4.82 -4.97 -4.87
CA ALA A 165 4.94 -4.69 -3.45
C ALA A 165 3.99 -5.58 -2.64
N LEU A 166 4.43 -6.03 -1.48
CA LEU A 166 3.66 -6.72 -0.47
C LEU A 166 3.71 -5.87 0.79
N ALA A 167 2.63 -5.14 1.05
CA ALA A 167 2.52 -4.33 2.25
C ALA A 167 1.82 -5.10 3.38
N SER A 168 2.23 -4.90 4.62
CA SER A 168 1.48 -5.27 5.82
C SER A 168 1.17 -3.99 6.59
N LEU A 169 -0.13 -3.67 6.69
CA LEU A 169 -0.60 -2.43 7.32
C LEU A 169 -1.11 -2.64 8.75
N GLU A 170 -0.94 -3.83 9.32
CA GLU A 170 -1.37 -4.08 10.69
C GLU A 170 -0.51 -3.30 11.68
N TYR A 171 -1.17 -2.49 12.50
CA TYR A 171 -0.53 -1.71 13.57
C TYR A 171 0.06 -2.58 14.69
N ASP A 172 -0.37 -3.85 14.79
CA ASP A 172 0.03 -4.76 15.86
C ASP A 172 1.30 -5.57 15.49
N LEU A 173 1.66 -5.66 14.20
CA LEU A 173 2.93 -6.21 13.69
C LEU A 173 4.03 -5.13 13.81
N GLY A 174 4.31 -4.74 15.04
CA GLY A 174 5.24 -3.66 15.36
C GLY A 174 6.71 -4.08 15.39
N ASP A 175 7.05 -5.37 15.29
CA ASP A 175 8.42 -5.86 15.35
C ASP A 175 8.91 -6.32 13.97
N ILE A 176 10.15 -5.96 13.63
CA ILE A 176 10.84 -6.42 12.41
C ILE A 176 10.85 -7.96 12.35
N THR A 177 10.95 -8.63 13.50
CA THR A 177 11.01 -10.09 13.56
C THR A 177 9.75 -10.77 13.05
N ASP A 178 8.58 -10.14 13.21
CA ASP A 178 7.31 -10.65 12.69
C ASP A 178 7.26 -10.60 11.15
N MET A 179 8.05 -9.73 10.52
CA MET A 179 8.14 -9.59 9.07
C MET A 179 9.13 -10.56 8.41
N LEU A 180 9.96 -11.27 9.20
CA LEU A 180 11.00 -12.17 8.66
C LEU A 180 10.43 -13.27 7.75
N PRO A 181 9.30 -13.94 8.06
CA PRO A 181 8.71 -14.91 7.15
C PRO A 181 8.34 -14.30 5.80
N LEU A 182 7.78 -13.08 5.79
CA LEU A 182 7.41 -12.39 4.56
C LEU A 182 8.63 -12.07 3.69
N VAL A 183 9.71 -11.58 4.31
CA VAL A 183 10.97 -11.30 3.61
C VAL A 183 11.61 -12.59 3.08
N ALA A 184 11.56 -13.68 3.86
CA ALA A 184 12.14 -14.98 3.48
C ALA A 184 11.40 -15.63 2.30
N HIS A 185 10.09 -15.44 2.19
CA HIS A 185 9.25 -16.06 1.16
C HIS A 185 8.83 -15.11 0.02
N ALA A 186 9.46 -13.93 -0.10
CA ALA A 186 9.12 -12.93 -1.09
C ALA A 186 9.15 -13.48 -2.55
N ASP A 187 10.19 -14.25 -2.90
CA ASP A 187 10.33 -14.87 -4.22
C ASP A 187 9.20 -15.88 -4.50
N GLU A 188 8.83 -16.70 -3.51
CA GLU A 188 7.76 -17.70 -3.64
C GLU A 188 6.38 -17.05 -3.78
N LEU A 189 6.13 -15.96 -3.05
CA LEU A 189 4.89 -15.19 -3.14
C LEU A 189 4.77 -14.47 -4.50
N ARG A 190 5.85 -13.89 -5.01
CA ARG A 190 5.89 -13.34 -6.38
C ARG A 190 5.57 -14.40 -7.42
N ASP A 191 6.21 -15.57 -7.32
CA ASP A 191 6.01 -16.65 -8.29
C ASP A 191 4.58 -17.19 -8.22
N ALA A 192 3.99 -17.27 -7.02
CA ALA A 192 2.59 -17.63 -6.82
C ALA A 192 1.62 -16.58 -7.36
N ALA A 193 2.00 -15.30 -7.34
CA ALA A 193 1.28 -14.22 -8.00
C ALA A 193 1.39 -14.25 -9.54
N GLY A 194 2.09 -15.25 -10.12
CA GLY A 194 2.23 -15.43 -11.57
C GLY A 194 3.14 -14.40 -12.23
N LEU A 195 3.96 -13.70 -11.46
CA LEU A 195 4.86 -12.66 -11.96
C LEU A 195 6.18 -13.26 -12.50
N ALA A 196 6.90 -12.46 -13.29
CA ALA A 196 8.10 -12.94 -13.97
C ALA A 196 9.24 -13.26 -12.98
N PRO A 197 9.95 -14.38 -13.17
CA PRO A 197 11.14 -14.67 -12.38
C PRO A 197 12.21 -13.61 -12.66
N GLY A 198 12.80 -13.05 -11.62
CA GLY A 198 13.82 -12.01 -11.75
C GLY A 198 13.35 -10.60 -11.35
N GLN A 199 12.06 -10.41 -11.10
CA GLN A 199 11.53 -9.15 -10.60
C GLN A 199 11.76 -9.04 -9.08
N PRO A 200 12.24 -7.90 -8.56
CA PRO A 200 12.33 -7.69 -7.12
C PRO A 200 10.95 -7.52 -6.49
N VAL A 201 10.86 -7.84 -5.20
CA VAL A 201 9.65 -7.67 -4.39
C VAL A 201 9.92 -6.60 -3.33
N GLN A 202 9.10 -5.57 -3.32
CA GLN A 202 9.11 -4.58 -2.25
C GLN A 202 8.28 -5.11 -1.08
N ILE A 203 8.85 -5.08 0.13
CA ILE A 203 8.17 -5.43 1.37
C ILE A 203 8.02 -4.15 2.18
N ASP A 204 6.79 -3.79 2.52
CA ASP A 204 6.48 -2.55 3.25
C ASP A 204 5.67 -2.86 4.52
N SER A 205 6.05 -2.27 5.63
CA SER A 205 5.33 -2.26 6.91
C SER A 205 5.69 -0.99 7.70
N MET A 206 5.16 -0.89 8.92
CA MET A 206 5.50 0.21 9.83
C MET A 206 6.93 0.19 10.36
N THR A 207 7.65 -0.92 10.21
CA THR A 207 9.03 -1.07 10.72
C THR A 207 10.01 -1.60 9.69
N VAL A 208 9.53 -2.13 8.57
CA VAL A 208 10.37 -2.66 7.49
C VAL A 208 9.91 -2.07 6.16
N GLY A 209 10.83 -1.49 5.41
CA GLY A 209 10.61 -1.11 4.01
C GLY A 209 11.81 -1.53 3.19
N VAL A 210 11.78 -2.66 2.50
CA VAL A 210 12.95 -3.20 1.80
C VAL A 210 12.60 -3.73 0.43
N THR A 211 13.55 -3.67 -0.51
CA THR A 211 13.43 -4.34 -1.82
C THR A 211 14.27 -5.61 -1.81
N VAL A 212 13.60 -6.76 -1.92
CA VAL A 212 14.23 -8.09 -1.98
C VAL A 212 14.45 -8.45 -3.44
N TRP A 213 15.70 -8.47 -3.88
CA TRP A 213 16.05 -8.96 -5.22
C TRP A 213 16.04 -10.49 -5.26
N PRO A 214 15.86 -11.08 -6.46
CA PRO A 214 16.13 -12.49 -6.67
C PRO A 214 17.53 -12.85 -6.12
N ASP A 215 17.63 -13.98 -5.43
CA ASP A 215 18.83 -14.47 -4.74
C ASP A 215 19.20 -13.75 -3.43
N GLU A 216 18.42 -12.77 -2.94
CA GLU A 216 18.64 -12.12 -1.64
C GLU A 216 17.82 -12.70 -0.48
N HIS A 217 16.92 -13.66 -0.76
CA HIS A 217 15.92 -14.19 0.18
C HIS A 217 16.50 -14.83 1.47
N GLU A 218 17.73 -15.36 1.45
CA GLU A 218 18.39 -15.84 2.68
C GLU A 218 19.15 -14.73 3.43
N ARG A 219 19.64 -13.72 2.70
CA ARG A 219 20.54 -12.68 3.24
C ARG A 219 19.77 -11.57 3.96
N TRP A 220 18.61 -11.20 3.43
CA TRP A 220 17.77 -10.17 4.03
C TRP A 220 17.25 -10.56 5.43
N PRO A 221 16.59 -11.72 5.61
CA PRO A 221 16.12 -12.12 6.94
C PRO A 221 17.26 -12.28 7.94
N ALA A 222 18.40 -12.83 7.52
CA ALA A 222 19.57 -12.97 8.39
C ALA A 222 20.14 -11.62 8.84
N LEU A 223 20.18 -10.63 7.95
CA LEU A 223 20.58 -9.26 8.32
C LEU A 223 19.57 -8.66 9.31
N LEU A 224 18.27 -8.72 9.01
CA LEU A 224 17.22 -8.12 9.83
C LEU A 224 17.20 -8.73 11.24
N ASP A 225 17.26 -10.06 11.35
CA ASP A 225 17.32 -10.78 12.62
C ASP A 225 18.51 -10.34 13.48
N GLU A 226 19.72 -10.25 12.89
CA GLU A 226 20.92 -9.82 13.62
C GLU A 226 20.84 -8.35 14.06
N LEU A 227 20.35 -7.46 13.18
CA LEU A 227 20.15 -6.05 13.50
C LEU A 227 19.22 -5.87 14.71
N VAL A 228 18.13 -6.65 14.78
CA VAL A 228 17.21 -6.60 15.92
C VAL A 228 17.84 -7.23 17.16
N THR A 229 18.28 -8.46 17.06
CA THR A 229 18.68 -9.28 18.21
C THR A 229 20.00 -8.84 18.85
N GLU A 230 20.97 -8.38 18.06
CA GLU A 230 22.28 -7.98 18.54
C GLU A 230 22.45 -6.47 18.73
N HIS A 231 21.66 -5.66 18.00
CA HIS A 231 21.87 -4.21 17.93
C HIS A 231 20.65 -3.39 18.33
N GLY A 232 19.52 -4.03 18.67
CA GLY A 232 18.32 -3.35 19.15
C GLY A 232 17.69 -2.43 18.12
N VAL A 233 17.85 -2.76 16.83
CA VAL A 233 17.21 -2.03 15.74
C VAL A 233 15.69 -2.23 15.81
N THR A 234 14.93 -1.15 15.67
CA THR A 234 13.45 -1.17 15.76
C THR A 234 12.76 -0.84 14.44
N SER A 235 13.47 -0.24 13.49
CA SER A 235 12.97 -0.06 12.11
C SER A 235 14.11 -0.04 11.10
N VAL A 236 13.86 -0.54 9.89
CA VAL A 236 14.78 -0.54 8.75
C VAL A 236 14.03 -0.20 7.47
N TYR A 237 14.43 0.88 6.81
CA TYR A 237 13.93 1.27 5.50
C TYR A 237 15.08 1.40 4.52
N ALA A 238 15.17 0.51 3.54
CA ALA A 238 16.17 0.52 2.51
C ALA A 238 15.53 0.73 1.13
N ASP A 239 15.70 1.96 0.64
CA ASP A 239 15.13 2.44 -0.62
C ASP A 239 16.26 2.60 -1.65
N ASP A 240 15.99 2.20 -2.89
CA ASP A 240 16.93 2.32 -4.02
C ASP A 240 16.99 3.73 -4.63
N GLY A 241 16.24 4.67 -4.05
CA GLY A 241 16.11 6.06 -4.46
C GLY A 241 14.94 6.30 -5.41
N SER A 242 14.25 5.27 -5.90
CA SER A 242 13.15 5.43 -6.86
C SER A 242 11.87 5.99 -6.22
N THR A 243 11.68 5.79 -4.92
CA THR A 243 10.49 6.21 -4.17
C THR A 243 10.74 7.40 -3.23
N GLN A 244 11.99 7.85 -3.09
CA GLN A 244 12.33 9.00 -2.24
C GLN A 244 12.19 10.35 -2.96
N THR A 245 11.66 11.35 -2.26
CA THR A 245 11.55 12.74 -2.75
C THR A 245 12.89 13.36 -3.13
N ASP A 246 13.99 12.96 -2.50
CA ASP A 246 15.33 13.46 -2.84
C ASP A 246 16.06 12.62 -3.90
N GLY A 247 15.48 11.49 -4.32
CA GLY A 247 16.04 10.60 -5.34
C GLY A 247 17.35 9.92 -4.94
N VAL A 248 17.67 9.87 -3.64
CA VAL A 248 18.93 9.32 -3.13
C VAL A 248 18.69 7.98 -2.45
N ALA A 249 19.34 6.93 -2.95
CA ALA A 249 19.40 5.63 -2.31
C ALA A 249 20.06 5.75 -0.92
N LYS A 250 19.42 5.21 0.11
CA LYS A 250 19.90 5.25 1.50
C LYS A 250 19.21 4.17 2.33
N VAL A 251 19.84 3.80 3.43
CA VAL A 251 19.23 2.96 4.46
C VAL A 251 18.91 3.85 5.66
N GLN A 252 17.66 3.87 6.08
CA GLN A 252 17.22 4.55 7.30
C GLN A 252 16.98 3.51 8.39
N VAL A 253 17.55 3.74 9.58
CA VAL A 253 17.50 2.78 10.69
C VAL A 253 17.18 3.49 11.99
N SER A 254 16.22 2.99 12.76
CA SER A 254 16.04 3.37 14.16
C SER A 254 16.81 2.41 15.06
N ALA A 255 17.82 2.91 15.77
CA ALA A 255 18.70 2.11 16.63
C ALA A 255 19.30 2.95 17.79
N PRO A 256 19.68 2.33 18.93
CA PRO A 256 20.45 2.99 19.98
C PRO A 256 21.76 3.59 19.46
N GLU A 257 22.14 4.79 19.94
CA GLU A 257 23.32 5.52 19.47
C GLU A 257 24.61 4.71 19.61
N GLU A 258 24.74 3.95 20.70
CA GLU A 258 25.86 3.05 20.96
C GLU A 258 26.02 1.94 19.91
N ALA A 259 24.96 1.60 19.18
CA ALA A 259 24.94 0.54 18.18
C ALA A 259 25.21 1.04 16.75
N HIS A 260 25.18 2.36 16.50
CA HIS A 260 25.22 2.94 15.15
C HIS A 260 26.40 2.44 14.31
N ALA A 261 27.60 2.43 14.89
CA ALA A 261 28.80 1.98 14.18
C ALA A 261 28.77 0.47 13.84
N ALA A 262 28.17 -0.35 14.71
CA ALA A 262 28.03 -1.79 14.51
C ALA A 262 26.98 -2.09 13.43
N VAL A 263 25.82 -1.44 13.50
CA VAL A 263 24.75 -1.52 12.49
C VAL A 263 25.29 -1.14 11.11
N GLU A 264 25.99 -0.01 10.99
CA GLU A 264 26.55 0.44 9.72
C GLU A 264 27.60 -0.54 9.17
N ALA A 265 28.46 -1.07 10.03
CA ALA A 265 29.42 -2.11 9.65
C ALA A 265 28.72 -3.39 9.17
N ARG A 266 27.62 -3.78 9.82
CA ARG A 266 26.89 -5.00 9.48
C ARG A 266 26.15 -4.87 8.15
N ILE A 267 25.51 -3.74 7.89
CA ILE A 267 24.88 -3.43 6.59
C ILE A 267 25.92 -3.49 5.47
N ARG A 268 27.10 -2.88 5.63
CA ARG A 268 28.19 -2.96 4.64
C ARG A 268 28.69 -4.39 4.39
N ALA A 269 28.66 -5.23 5.42
CA ALA A 269 29.09 -6.63 5.33
C ALA A 269 28.01 -7.60 4.80
N SER A 270 26.78 -7.12 4.58
CA SER A 270 25.63 -7.96 4.21
C SER A 270 25.70 -8.59 2.82
N ALA A 271 26.55 -8.03 1.94
CA ALA A 271 26.59 -8.34 0.51
C ALA A 271 25.24 -8.15 -0.22
N LEU A 272 24.29 -7.44 0.38
CA LEU A 272 23.06 -6.98 -0.26
C LEU A 272 23.34 -5.75 -1.13
N ALA A 273 22.44 -5.43 -2.05
CA ALA A 273 22.54 -4.20 -2.85
C ALA A 273 22.70 -2.92 -1.99
N ILE A 274 22.15 -2.94 -0.78
CA ILE A 274 22.16 -1.82 0.16
C ILE A 274 23.51 -1.59 0.86
N ALA A 275 24.49 -2.49 0.68
CA ALA A 275 25.77 -2.43 1.40
C ALA A 275 26.59 -1.16 1.09
N GLU A 276 26.38 -0.57 -0.09
CA GLU A 276 27.07 0.66 -0.52
C GLU A 276 26.25 1.93 -0.22
N TYR A 277 25.03 1.79 0.31
CA TYR A 277 24.15 2.91 0.54
C TYR A 277 24.53 3.64 1.84
N PRO A 278 24.44 4.98 1.88
CA PRO A 278 24.63 5.72 3.11
C PRO A 278 23.56 5.32 4.14
N VAL A 279 23.98 5.09 5.39
CA VAL A 279 23.07 4.79 6.51
C VAL A 279 22.74 6.09 7.24
N ARG A 280 21.44 6.32 7.47
CA ARG A 280 20.90 7.43 8.23
C ARG A 280 20.16 6.89 9.45
N PHE A 281 20.55 7.35 10.63
CA PHE A 281 19.85 6.99 11.85
C PHE A 281 18.66 7.92 12.10
N LEU A 282 17.51 7.32 12.41
CA LEU A 282 16.29 8.01 12.79
C LEU A 282 16.18 8.05 14.32
N PRO A 283 15.46 9.03 14.89
CA PRO A 283 15.12 9.01 16.32
C PRO A 283 14.37 7.72 16.68
N LEU A 284 14.62 7.20 17.88
CA LEU A 284 13.77 6.15 18.45
C LEU A 284 12.43 6.79 18.83
N ASP A 285 11.31 6.17 18.46
CA ASP A 285 9.98 6.69 18.78
C ASP A 285 9.88 7.04 20.27
N GLY A 286 9.57 8.31 20.55
CA GLY A 286 9.42 8.83 21.92
C GLY A 286 10.57 9.69 22.45
N SER A 287 11.68 9.88 21.73
CA SER A 287 12.58 11.00 22.04
C SER A 287 11.97 12.29 21.49
N GLU A 288 11.38 13.09 22.38
CA GLU A 288 11.01 14.48 22.09
C GLU A 288 12.13 15.15 21.29
N ILE A 289 11.76 15.80 20.19
CA ILE A 289 12.61 16.80 19.54
C ILE A 289 12.81 17.90 20.57
N SER A 290 13.86 17.78 21.39
CA SER A 290 14.34 18.86 22.23
C SER A 290 15.07 19.83 21.33
N ASP A 291 14.38 20.87 20.89
CA ASP A 291 15.01 22.07 20.35
C ASP A 291 15.86 22.72 21.47
N GLU A 292 17.17 22.49 21.44
CA GLU A 292 18.18 23.38 22.05
C GLU A 292 19.07 24.02 20.98
#